data_AF-A0A9R1Q9N4-F1
#
_entry.id   AF-A0A9R1Q9N4-F1
#
_cell.length_a   1.000
_cell.length_b   1.000
_cell.length_c   1.000
_cell.angle_alpha   90.00
_cell.angle_beta   90.00
_cell.angle_gamma   90.00
#
_symmetry.space_group_name_H-M   'P 1'
#
loop_
_entity.id
_entity.type
_entity.pdbx_description
1 polymer ?
#
loop_
_entity_poly.entity_id
_entity_poly.type
_entity_poly.pdbx_seq_one_letter_code
_entity_poly.pdbx_strand_id
1 'polypeptide(L)'
;MVYCTHCLDYCPYIKDPDKGYICCGTCGKVLDQEIYTDEPTFVKDSSGASRLAGNILSSIESGSSLSHERTLMKGRDEIWQIVTSLHVGGGDTIIDMAHKFYTLAVDHNFTRGRRTTHVAAACLYIACRQSKKAYLLIDFSDYLKISVYVLGAVFLQLCQVLLLAEHPIVQKLIDPSLFIHRFTERKLII
;
A
#
# COMPACT_ATOMS: atom_id res chain seq x y z
N MET A 1 -22.61 -8.08 25.38
CA MET A 1 -23.57 -9.03 25.99
C MET A 1 -23.08 -10.42 25.66
N VAL A 2 -23.19 -11.37 26.60
CA VAL A 2 -22.62 -12.71 26.46
C VAL A 2 -23.69 -13.71 26.86
N TYR A 3 -23.75 -14.85 26.16
CA TYR A 3 -24.76 -15.86 26.43
C TYR A 3 -24.43 -16.59 27.74
N CYS A 4 -25.37 -16.57 28.69
CA CYS A 4 -25.20 -17.27 29.95
C CYS A 4 -25.96 -18.60 29.94
N THR A 5 -25.26 -19.71 30.14
CA THR A 5 -25.86 -21.06 30.23
C THR A 5 -26.80 -21.25 31.43
N HIS A 6 -26.72 -20.38 32.44
CA HIS A 6 -27.58 -20.44 33.63
C HIS A 6 -28.82 -19.56 33.53
N CYS A 7 -28.71 -18.39 32.88
CA CYS A 7 -29.85 -17.50 32.64
C CYS A 7 -30.60 -17.83 31.34
N LEU A 8 -30.01 -18.66 30.47
CA LEU A 8 -30.54 -19.02 29.15
C LEU A 8 -30.85 -17.80 28.26
N ASP A 9 -30.13 -16.69 28.49
CA ASP A 9 -30.33 -15.42 27.78
C ASP A 9 -29.00 -14.65 27.65
N TYR A 10 -29.01 -13.60 26.82
CA TYR A 10 -27.89 -12.68 26.62
C TYR A 10 -27.84 -11.63 27.74
N CYS A 11 -26.93 -11.83 28.68
CA CYS A 11 -26.77 -10.96 29.84
C CYS A 11 -25.60 -9.97 29.68
N PRO A 12 -25.61 -8.84 30.42
CA PRO A 12 -24.42 -8.01 30.58
C PRO A 12 -23.32 -8.82 31.29
N TYR A 13 -22.06 -8.61 30.90
CA TYR A 13 -20.92 -9.19 31.61
C TYR A 13 -20.22 -8.14 32.46
N ILE A 14 -19.62 -8.62 33.53
CA ILE A 14 -18.75 -7.85 34.42
C ILE A 14 -17.37 -8.50 34.33
N LYS A 15 -16.31 -7.69 34.31
CA LYS A 15 -14.93 -8.15 34.42
C LYS A 15 -14.45 -7.88 35.83
N ASP A 16 -14.05 -8.93 36.53
CA ASP A 16 -13.47 -8.77 37.87
C ASP A 16 -12.11 -8.04 37.76
N PRO A 17 -11.90 -6.92 38.46
CA PRO A 17 -10.67 -6.13 38.35
C PRO A 17 -9.44 -6.87 38.88
N ASP A 18 -9.60 -7.75 39.86
CA ASP A 18 -8.47 -8.42 40.54
C ASP A 18 -8.01 -9.71 39.84
N LYS A 19 -8.93 -10.42 39.20
CA LYS A 19 -8.68 -11.74 38.59
C LYS A 19 -8.96 -11.80 37.10
N GLY A 20 -9.51 -10.74 36.50
CA GLY A 20 -9.79 -10.65 35.07
C GLY A 20 -10.86 -11.62 34.55
N TYR A 21 -11.57 -12.33 35.43
CA TYR A 21 -12.63 -13.26 35.04
C TYR A 21 -13.82 -12.52 34.44
N ILE A 22 -14.45 -13.15 33.44
CA ILE A 22 -15.68 -12.64 32.84
C ILE A 22 -16.84 -13.35 33.52
N CYS A 23 -17.62 -12.60 34.29
CA CYS A 23 -18.80 -13.10 34.99
C CYS A 23 -20.09 -12.52 34.42
N CYS A 24 -21.18 -13.29 34.52
CA CYS A 24 -22.51 -12.82 34.16
C CYS A 24 -23.02 -11.84 35.22
N GLY A 25 -23.42 -10.63 34.80
CA GLY A 25 -23.90 -9.58 35.70
C GLY A 25 -25.25 -9.86 36.37
N THR A 26 -25.99 -10.88 35.93
CA THR A 26 -27.32 -11.23 36.47
C THR A 26 -27.28 -12.40 37.46
N CYS A 27 -26.43 -13.41 37.23
CA CYS A 27 -26.36 -14.61 38.08
C CYS A 27 -25.01 -14.83 38.76
N GLY A 28 -23.99 -14.01 38.47
CA GLY A 28 -22.65 -14.14 39.04
C GLY A 28 -21.87 -15.37 38.55
N LYS A 29 -22.40 -16.13 37.59
CA LYS A 29 -21.69 -17.30 37.03
C LYS A 29 -20.48 -16.83 36.22
N VAL A 30 -19.33 -17.44 36.49
CA VAL A 30 -18.10 -17.25 35.70
C VAL A 30 -18.30 -17.91 34.34
N LEU A 31 -18.24 -17.09 33.28
CA LEU A 31 -18.38 -17.53 31.89
C LEU A 31 -17.03 -17.89 31.29
N ASP A 32 -16.01 -17.08 31.57
CA ASP A 32 -14.65 -17.30 31.10
C ASP A 32 -13.64 -17.05 32.22
N GLN A 33 -12.71 -18.00 32.36
CA GLN A 33 -11.61 -17.96 33.32
C GLN A 33 -10.28 -17.63 32.64
N GLU A 34 -10.21 -17.77 31.31
CA GLU A 34 -8.99 -17.54 30.54
C GLU A 34 -8.92 -16.06 30.12
N ILE A 35 -7.89 -15.37 30.61
CA ILE A 35 -7.65 -13.97 30.26
C ILE A 35 -6.78 -13.97 29.02
N TYR A 36 -7.40 -13.81 27.85
CA TYR A 36 -6.66 -13.51 26.63
C TYR A 36 -6.23 -12.04 26.68
N THR A 37 -4.93 -11.78 26.78
CA THR A 37 -4.36 -10.46 26.59
C THR A 37 -3.80 -10.37 25.17
N ASP A 38 -4.01 -9.23 24.52
CA ASP A 38 -3.45 -8.95 23.19
C ASP A 38 -2.00 -8.42 23.28
N GLU A 39 -1.43 -8.44 24.49
CA GLU A 39 -0.13 -7.87 24.79
C GLU A 39 0.99 -8.87 24.50
N PRO A 40 2.06 -8.44 23.78
CA PRO A 40 3.18 -9.30 23.46
C PRO A 40 3.95 -9.69 24.73
N THR A 41 4.02 -11.00 25.02
CA THR A 41 4.81 -11.52 26.14
C THR A 41 6.28 -11.66 25.73
N PHE A 42 7.24 -11.23 26.56
CA PHE A 42 8.67 -11.40 26.28
C PHE A 42 9.33 -12.35 27.28
N VAL A 43 10.06 -13.35 26.77
CA VAL A 43 10.81 -14.34 27.54
C VAL A 43 12.29 -14.04 27.42
N LYS A 44 13.01 -14.03 28.55
CA LYS A 44 14.47 -13.90 28.55
C LYS A 44 15.11 -15.26 28.28
N ASP A 45 15.98 -15.30 27.28
CA ASP A 45 16.81 -16.46 26.99
C ASP A 45 17.92 -16.59 28.06
N SER A 46 18.55 -17.77 28.19
CA SER A 46 19.62 -18.00 29.17
C SER A 46 20.86 -17.10 28.96
N SER A 47 20.96 -16.47 27.79
CA SER A 47 21.94 -15.45 27.42
C SER A 47 21.60 -14.03 27.88
N GLY A 48 20.45 -13.83 28.54
CA GLY A 48 19.97 -12.53 29.02
C GLY A 48 19.27 -11.67 27.96
N ALA A 49 19.21 -12.13 26.70
CA ALA A 49 18.48 -11.45 25.63
C ALA A 49 16.95 -11.68 25.79
N SER A 50 16.15 -10.62 25.73
CA SER A 50 14.69 -10.71 25.69
C SER A 50 14.21 -11.08 24.29
N ARG A 51 13.42 -12.14 24.15
CA ARG A 51 12.79 -12.60 22.91
C ARG A 51 11.27 -12.56 23.08
N LEU A 52 10.53 -12.24 22.02
CA LEU A 52 9.07 -12.39 22.02
C LEU A 52 8.71 -13.86 22.25
N ALA A 53 7.77 -14.12 23.15
CA ALA A 53 7.24 -15.45 23.41
C ALA A 53 6.34 -15.86 22.25
N GLY A 54 6.72 -16.94 21.56
CA GLY A 54 6.02 -17.43 20.38
C GLY A 54 6.84 -17.27 19.11
N ASN A 55 6.48 -18.05 18.10
CA ASN A 55 7.03 -17.92 16.76
C ASN A 55 6.03 -17.13 15.91
N ILE A 56 6.51 -16.13 15.19
CA ILE A 56 5.72 -15.52 14.12
C ILE A 56 5.61 -16.57 13.01
N LEU A 57 4.50 -17.29 12.98
CA LEU A 57 4.14 -18.13 11.86
C LEU A 57 3.67 -17.19 10.76
N SER A 58 4.49 -16.95 9.72
CA SER A 58 3.94 -16.40 8.48
C SER A 58 2.96 -17.43 7.95
N SER A 59 1.66 -17.10 7.94
CA SER A 59 0.65 -17.99 7.38
C SER A 59 1.09 -18.41 5.98
N ILE A 60 1.16 -19.71 5.72
CA ILE A 60 1.49 -20.28 4.40
C ILE A 60 0.47 -19.80 3.35
N GLU A 61 -0.68 -19.28 3.79
CA GLU A 61 -1.71 -18.68 2.94
C GLU A 61 -1.29 -17.35 2.31
N SER A 62 -0.24 -16.68 2.82
CA SER A 62 0.42 -15.62 2.05
C SER A 62 1.35 -16.23 1.00
N GLY A 63 0.76 -16.80 -0.04
CA GLY A 63 1.45 -17.28 -1.26
C GLY A 63 2.23 -16.19 -2.02
N SER A 64 2.40 -15.00 -1.45
CA SER A 64 3.35 -13.99 -1.90
C SER A 64 4.76 -14.49 -1.58
N SER A 65 5.29 -15.30 -2.50
CA SER A 65 6.68 -15.77 -2.50
C SER A 65 7.64 -14.64 -2.09
N LEU A 66 8.69 -14.92 -1.31
CA LEU A 66 9.74 -13.94 -0.97
C LEU A 66 10.28 -13.18 -2.20
N SER A 67 10.23 -13.80 -3.38
CA SER A 67 10.54 -13.20 -4.68
C SER A 67 9.54 -12.14 -5.15
N HIS A 68 8.24 -12.35 -4.88
CA HIS A 68 7.18 -11.38 -5.15
C HIS A 68 7.37 -10.12 -4.32
N GLU A 69 7.58 -10.25 -3.01
CA GLU A 69 7.83 -9.11 -2.12
C GLU A 69 9.10 -8.33 -2.50
N ARG A 70 10.19 -9.03 -2.86
CA ARG A 70 11.40 -8.39 -3.39
C ARG A 70 11.14 -7.59 -4.67
N THR A 71 10.25 -8.08 -5.54
CA THR A 71 9.89 -7.38 -6.78
C THR A 71 9.08 -6.12 -6.50
N LEU A 72 8.20 -6.15 -5.49
CA LEU A 72 7.44 -4.99 -5.03
C LEU A 72 8.35 -3.94 -4.39
N MET A 73 9.26 -4.36 -3.50
CA MET A 73 10.23 -3.46 -2.86
C MET A 73 11.11 -2.78 -3.91
N LYS A 74 11.64 -3.54 -4.88
CA LYS A 74 12.40 -2.96 -5.99
C LYS A 74 11.58 -1.95 -6.78
N GLY A 75 10.31 -2.22 -7.05
CA GLY A 75 9.41 -1.27 -7.71
C GLY A 75 9.21 0.01 -6.91
N ARG A 76 9.06 -0.11 -5.58
CA ARG A 76 8.91 1.04 -4.67
C ARG A 76 10.16 1.92 -4.67
N ASP A 77 11.34 1.32 -4.63
CA ASP A 77 12.62 2.03 -4.68
C ASP A 77 12.77 2.82 -5.98
N GLU A 78 12.46 2.21 -7.13
CA GLU A 78 12.50 2.88 -8.44
C GLU A 78 11.53 4.08 -8.50
N ILE A 79 10.31 3.93 -7.97
CA ILE A 79 9.34 5.03 -7.88
C ILE A 79 9.89 6.16 -7.01
N TRP A 80 10.49 5.83 -5.87
CA TRP A 80 11.07 6.81 -4.94
C TRP A 80 12.22 7.59 -5.59
N GLN A 81 13.10 6.91 -6.35
CA GLN A 81 14.20 7.55 -7.09
C GLN A 81 13.68 8.54 -8.14
N ILE A 82 12.65 8.15 -8.91
CA ILE A 82 12.04 9.01 -9.94
C ILE A 82 11.38 10.23 -9.29
N VAL A 83 10.63 10.05 -8.20
CA VAL A 83 9.94 11.15 -7.49
C VAL A 83 10.93 12.15 -6.93
N THR A 84 12.00 11.66 -6.29
CA THR A 84 13.07 12.49 -5.73
C THR A 84 13.79 13.28 -6.84
N SER A 85 14.09 12.64 -7.96
CA SER A 85 14.80 13.27 -9.07
C SER A 85 13.97 14.36 -9.76
N LEU A 86 12.70 14.08 -10.05
CA LEU A 86 11.78 15.02 -10.73
C LEU A 86 11.16 16.06 -9.78
N HIS A 87 11.45 15.96 -8.48
CA HIS A 87 10.86 16.78 -7.41
C HIS A 87 9.33 16.83 -7.55
N VAL A 88 8.71 15.63 -7.61
CA VAL A 88 7.26 15.52 -7.78
C VAL A 88 6.56 16.03 -6.53
N GLY A 89 5.83 17.14 -6.65
CA GLY A 89 5.12 17.73 -5.50
C GLY A 89 4.09 16.75 -4.93
N GLY A 90 4.18 16.43 -3.63
CA GLY A 90 3.26 15.55 -2.89
C GLY A 90 3.86 14.29 -2.25
N GLY A 91 5.19 14.16 -2.25
CA GLY A 91 5.94 13.26 -1.36
C GLY A 91 5.42 11.83 -1.30
N ASP A 92 5.34 11.28 -0.08
CA ASP A 92 5.02 9.87 0.18
C ASP A 92 3.63 9.44 -0.30
N THR A 93 2.65 10.35 -0.29
CA THR A 93 1.27 10.03 -0.71
C THR A 93 1.18 9.59 -2.17
N ILE A 94 1.98 10.18 -3.05
CA ILE A 94 2.05 9.78 -4.46
C ILE A 94 2.79 8.46 -4.58
N ILE A 95 3.86 8.29 -3.81
CA ILE A 95 4.69 7.09 -3.85
C ILE A 95 3.84 5.88 -3.46
N ASP A 96 3.02 6.00 -2.40
CA ASP A 96 2.11 4.94 -1.99
C ASP A 96 1.01 4.66 -3.01
N MET A 97 0.46 5.69 -3.64
CA MET A 97 -0.53 5.53 -4.70
C MET A 97 0.06 4.83 -5.93
N ALA A 98 1.23 5.27 -6.39
CA ALA A 98 1.96 4.65 -7.49
C ALA A 98 2.38 3.21 -7.16
N HIS A 99 2.77 2.95 -5.91
CA HIS A 99 3.11 1.61 -5.45
C HIS A 99 1.90 0.67 -5.49
N LYS A 100 0.70 1.12 -5.10
CA LYS A 100 -0.54 0.34 -5.24
C LYS A 100 -0.81 -0.04 -6.70
N PHE A 101 -0.64 0.89 -7.64
CA PHE A 101 -0.76 0.60 -9.08
C PHE A 101 0.31 -0.39 -9.56
N TYR A 102 1.53 -0.28 -9.02
CA TYR A 102 2.60 -1.20 -9.32
C TYR A 102 2.30 -2.62 -8.81
N THR A 103 1.75 -2.75 -7.60
CA THR A 103 1.31 -4.05 -7.04
C THR A 103 0.29 -4.72 -7.96
N LEU A 104 -0.76 -4.00 -8.38
CA LEU A 104 -1.71 -4.54 -9.36
C LEU A 104 -1.02 -4.96 -10.67
N ALA A 105 -0.05 -4.17 -11.16
CA ALA A 105 0.69 -4.52 -12.37
C ALA A 105 1.54 -5.80 -12.19
N VAL A 106 2.07 -6.04 -10.99
CA VAL A 106 2.80 -7.29 -10.68
C VAL A 106 1.83 -8.47 -10.61
N ASP A 107 0.66 -8.29 -9.99
CA ASP A 107 -0.37 -9.32 -9.86
C ASP A 107 -0.86 -9.80 -11.24
N HIS A 108 -0.97 -8.88 -12.21
CA HIS A 108 -1.28 -9.20 -13.62
C HIS A 108 -0.05 -9.63 -14.45
N ASN A 109 1.09 -9.92 -13.81
CA ASN A 109 2.35 -10.33 -14.44
C ASN A 109 2.89 -9.36 -15.50
N PHE A 110 2.51 -8.09 -15.47
CA PHE A 110 2.93 -7.09 -16.45
C PHE A 110 4.43 -6.75 -16.36
N THR A 111 5.03 -6.96 -15.19
CA THR A 111 6.47 -6.75 -14.95
C THR A 111 7.36 -7.82 -15.57
N ARG A 112 6.81 -8.94 -16.05
CA ARG A 112 7.58 -10.04 -16.64
C ARG A 112 8.08 -9.66 -18.05
N GLY A 113 9.41 -9.65 -18.22
CA GLY A 113 10.05 -9.37 -19.52
C GLY A 113 10.14 -7.88 -19.89
N ARG A 114 9.67 -6.98 -19.02
CA ARG A 114 9.78 -5.52 -19.19
C ARG A 114 10.78 -4.96 -18.17
N ARG A 115 11.40 -3.82 -18.48
CA ARG A 115 12.26 -3.16 -17.46
C ARG A 115 11.37 -2.55 -16.38
N THR A 116 11.73 -2.80 -15.12
CA THR A 116 11.02 -2.30 -13.93
C THR A 116 10.90 -0.78 -13.94
N THR A 117 11.92 -0.07 -14.42
CA THR A 117 11.94 1.40 -14.54
C THR A 117 10.82 1.96 -15.41
N HIS A 118 10.54 1.33 -16.57
CA HIS A 118 9.46 1.77 -17.45
C HIS A 118 8.09 1.57 -16.82
N VAL A 119 7.88 0.41 -16.17
CA VAL A 119 6.61 0.09 -15.52
C VAL A 119 6.39 1.02 -14.32
N ALA A 120 7.43 1.22 -13.49
CA ALA A 120 7.40 2.16 -12.37
C ALA A 120 7.05 3.58 -12.83
N ALA A 121 7.67 4.08 -13.89
CA ALA A 121 7.37 5.40 -14.45
C ALA A 121 5.94 5.51 -15.01
N ALA A 122 5.44 4.47 -15.67
CA ALA A 122 4.06 4.44 -16.16
C ALA A 122 3.04 4.44 -15.00
N CYS A 123 3.27 3.64 -13.94
CA CYS A 123 2.44 3.63 -12.73
C CYS A 123 2.46 4.98 -12.02
N LEU A 124 3.63 5.62 -11.92
CA LEU A 124 3.77 6.95 -11.33
C LEU A 124 3.03 8.02 -12.15
N TYR A 125 3.09 7.94 -13.48
CA TYR A 125 2.34 8.85 -14.35
C TYR A 125 0.82 8.76 -14.12
N ILE A 126 0.28 7.56 -13.91
CA ILE A 126 -1.14 7.37 -13.56
C ILE A 126 -1.50 8.03 -12.24
N ALA A 127 -0.68 7.83 -11.20
CA ALA A 127 -0.89 8.45 -9.88
C ALA A 127 -0.84 9.98 -9.95
N CYS A 128 0.10 10.53 -10.74
CA CYS A 128 0.19 11.97 -10.99
C CYS A 128 -1.05 12.50 -11.72
N ARG A 129 -1.58 11.75 -12.69
CA ARG A 129 -2.79 12.11 -13.43
C ARG A 129 -4.04 12.08 -12.55
N GLN A 130 -4.16 11.08 -11.67
CA GLN A 130 -5.24 10.99 -10.69
C GLN A 130 -5.21 12.15 -9.69
N SER A 131 -4.01 12.56 -9.27
CA SER A 131 -3.80 13.71 -8.38
C SER A 131 -3.87 15.07 -9.09
N LYS A 132 -4.19 15.11 -10.39
CA LYS A 132 -4.22 16.32 -11.24
C LYS A 132 -2.94 17.16 -11.17
N LYS A 133 -1.77 16.51 -11.10
CA LYS A 133 -0.48 17.20 -11.05
C LYS A 133 0.01 17.51 -12.46
N ALA A 134 0.69 18.64 -12.59
CA ALA A 134 1.15 19.16 -13.87
C ALA A 134 2.42 18.47 -14.40
N TYR A 135 2.45 17.13 -14.46
CA TYR A 135 3.57 16.34 -15.02
C TYR A 135 3.16 15.66 -16.34
N LEU A 136 4.03 15.74 -17.34
CA LEU A 136 3.81 15.12 -18.65
C LEU A 136 4.70 13.88 -18.82
N LEU A 137 4.27 12.95 -19.68
CA LEU A 137 5.06 11.77 -20.06
C LEU A 137 6.47 12.13 -20.54
N ILE A 138 6.65 13.29 -21.18
CA ILE A 138 7.95 13.78 -21.63
C ILE A 138 8.92 14.09 -20.47
N ASP A 139 8.43 14.56 -19.31
CA ASP A 139 9.29 14.79 -18.14
C ASP A 139 9.93 13.46 -17.68
N PHE A 140 9.14 12.38 -17.65
CA PHE A 140 9.64 11.04 -17.30
C PHE A 140 10.55 10.46 -18.38
N SER A 141 10.23 10.71 -19.64
CA SER A 141 11.02 10.28 -20.80
C SER A 141 12.43 10.88 -20.78
N ASP A 142 12.54 12.16 -20.42
CA ASP A 142 13.83 12.86 -20.33
C ASP A 142 14.66 12.36 -19.15
N TYR A 143 14.04 12.04 -18.01
CA TYR A 143 14.73 11.40 -16.89
C TYR A 143 15.27 10.00 -17.26
N LEU A 144 14.44 9.18 -17.89
CA LEU A 144 14.79 7.80 -18.28
C LEU A 144 15.71 7.74 -19.52
N LYS A 145 15.89 8.86 -20.24
CA LYS A 145 16.62 8.94 -21.52
C LYS A 145 16.11 7.95 -22.57
N ILE A 146 14.79 7.79 -22.65
CA ILE A 146 14.09 6.90 -23.59
C ILE A 146 13.12 7.71 -24.43
N SER A 147 12.68 7.19 -25.58
CA SER A 147 11.69 7.87 -26.41
C SER A 147 10.29 7.83 -25.77
N VAL A 148 9.59 8.95 -25.87
CA VAL A 148 8.23 9.11 -25.30
C VAL A 148 7.27 8.06 -25.88
N TYR A 149 7.46 7.67 -27.13
CA TYR A 149 6.63 6.67 -27.81
C TYR A 149 6.69 5.29 -27.15
N VAL A 150 7.87 4.86 -26.70
CA VAL A 150 8.04 3.57 -26.01
C VAL A 150 7.34 3.63 -24.65
N LEU A 151 7.52 4.71 -23.90
CA LEU A 151 6.88 4.89 -22.60
C LEU A 151 5.35 5.00 -22.73
N GLY A 152 4.87 5.70 -23.76
CA GLY A 152 3.46 5.80 -24.10
C GLY A 152 2.83 4.46 -24.46
N ALA A 153 3.53 3.61 -25.24
CA ALA A 153 3.07 2.27 -25.55
C ALA A 153 2.95 1.39 -24.29
N VAL A 154 3.93 1.45 -23.39
CA VAL A 154 3.86 0.72 -22.10
C VAL A 154 2.69 1.23 -21.25
N PHE A 155 2.48 2.55 -21.20
CA PHE A 155 1.36 3.15 -20.48
C PHE A 155 0.00 2.68 -21.03
N LEU A 156 -0.20 2.69 -22.36
CA LEU A 156 -1.44 2.24 -22.97
C LEU A 156 -1.71 0.75 -22.70
N GLN A 157 -0.68 -0.08 -22.81
CA GLN A 157 -0.80 -1.51 -22.50
C GLN A 157 -1.10 -1.74 -21.02
N LEU A 158 -0.54 -0.94 -20.11
CA LEU A 158 -0.83 -1.02 -18.68
C LEU A 158 -2.28 -0.60 -18.39
N CYS A 159 -2.78 0.46 -19.04
CA CYS A 159 -4.19 0.86 -18.93
C CYS A 159 -5.16 -0.20 -19.44
N GLN A 160 -4.80 -0.92 -20.50
CA GLN A 160 -5.60 -2.05 -21.02
C GLN A 160 -5.64 -3.22 -20.02
N VAL A 161 -4.48 -3.60 -19.46
CA VAL A 161 -4.36 -4.72 -18.51
C VAL A 161 -5.11 -4.43 -17.21
N LEU A 162 -5.04 -3.20 -16.71
CA LEU A 162 -5.71 -2.80 -15.48
C LEU A 162 -7.21 -2.47 -15.69
N LEU A 163 -7.75 -2.63 -16.90
CA LEU A 163 -9.12 -2.24 -17.27
C LEU A 163 -9.44 -0.75 -16.99
N LEU A 164 -8.42 0.10 -16.92
CA LEU A 164 -8.58 1.54 -16.70
C LEU A 164 -9.09 2.28 -17.95
N ALA A 165 -9.29 1.57 -19.08
CA ALA A 165 -9.76 2.13 -20.34
C ALA A 165 -11.11 2.86 -20.22
N GLU A 166 -11.98 2.38 -19.33
CA GLU A 166 -13.30 2.97 -19.06
C GLU A 166 -13.29 3.93 -17.86
N HIS A 167 -12.18 4.00 -17.13
CA HIS A 167 -12.12 4.82 -15.92
C HIS A 167 -11.96 6.30 -16.30
N PRO A 168 -12.69 7.23 -15.64
CA PRO A 168 -12.65 8.67 -15.94
C PRO A 168 -11.27 9.32 -15.80
N ILE A 169 -10.28 8.61 -15.24
CA ILE A 169 -8.88 9.06 -15.16
C ILE A 169 -8.22 9.06 -16.55
N VAL A 170 -8.51 8.06 -17.40
CA VAL A 170 -7.92 7.94 -18.74
C VAL A 170 -8.75 8.66 -19.79
N GLN A 171 -10.09 8.63 -19.67
CA GLN A 171 -10.99 9.28 -20.62
C GLN A 171 -11.03 10.81 -20.48
N LYS A 172 -10.80 11.34 -19.27
CA LYS A 172 -10.75 12.79 -19.08
C LYS A 172 -9.52 13.37 -19.78
N LEU A 173 -9.78 14.22 -20.77
CA LEU A 173 -8.75 15.03 -21.42
C LEU A 173 -8.03 15.86 -20.36
N ILE A 174 -6.70 15.92 -20.50
CA ILE A 174 -5.85 16.67 -19.59
C ILE A 174 -6.07 18.16 -19.85
N ASP A 175 -6.53 18.89 -18.85
CA ASP A 175 -6.77 20.33 -18.94
C ASP A 175 -5.43 21.07 -19.10
N PRO A 176 -5.16 21.75 -20.23
CA PRO A 176 -3.86 22.38 -20.48
C PRO A 176 -3.52 23.51 -19.50
N SER A 177 -4.53 24.11 -18.86
CA SER A 177 -4.39 25.18 -17.88
C SER A 177 -3.57 24.79 -16.66
N LEU A 178 -3.58 23.51 -16.27
CA LEU A 178 -2.78 22.97 -15.17
C LEU A 178 -1.27 23.18 -15.38
N PHE A 179 -0.83 23.22 -16.63
CA PHE A 179 0.59 23.30 -16.96
C PHE A 179 1.09 24.74 -17.10
N ILE A 180 0.19 25.71 -17.28
CA ILE A 180 0.56 27.10 -17.55
C ILE A 180 1.45 27.64 -16.43
N HIS A 181 1.03 27.50 -15.17
CA HIS A 181 1.77 28.02 -14.01
C HIS A 181 3.20 27.46 -13.93
N ARG A 182 3.35 26.13 -14.07
CA ARG A 182 4.64 25.45 -14.03
C ARG A 182 5.56 25.87 -15.17
N PHE A 183 5.01 26.04 -16.38
CA PHE A 183 5.80 26.45 -17.55
C PHE A 183 6.18 27.94 -17.50
N THR A 184 5.33 28.80 -16.94
CA THR A 184 5.65 30.21 -16.73
C THR A 184 6.75 30.38 -15.68
N GLU A 185 6.70 29.64 -14.57
CA GLU A 185 7.76 29.66 -13.54
C GLU A 185 9.11 29.20 -14.08
N ARG A 186 9.14 28.12 -14.87
CA ARG A 186 10.39 27.64 -15.49
C ARG A 186 11.00 28.62 -16.49
N LYS A 187 10.17 29.39 -17.23
CA LYS A 187 10.66 30.37 -18.20
C LYS A 187 11.05 31.72 -17.59
N LEU A 188 10.51 32.07 -16.43
CA LEU A 188 10.84 33.31 -15.70
C LEU A 188 12.19 33.25 -14.98
N ILE A 189 12.83 32.08 -14.91
CA ILE A 189 14.14 31.86 -14.26
C ILE A 189 15.30 31.97 -15.28
N ILE A 190 15.02 32.37 -16.53
CA ILE A 190 16.02 32.66 -17.57
C ILE A 190 15.92 34.14 -17.93
#